data_AF-A0A2T4JDG9-F1
#
_entry.id   AF-A0A2T4JDG9-F1
#
_cell.length_a   1.000
_cell.length_b   1.000
_cell.length_c   1.000
_cell.angle_alpha   90.00
_cell.angle_beta   90.00
_cell.angle_gamma   90.00
#
_symmetry.space_group_name_H-M   'P 1'
#
loop_
_entity.id
_entity.type
_entity.pdbx_description
1 polymer ?
#
loop_
_entity_poly.entity_id
_entity_poly.type
_entity_poly.pdbx_seq_one_letter_code
_entity_poly.pdbx_strand_id
1 'polypeptide(L)'
;MMGKDCNLPKPSTQFRVDHVPGRGFFVLDPGGEKCAGPFKDENKALMSRDAKQAAADAKAKRGPRACMACGHSFPSEGIHNRLCNDCKYRGSAPDPLHPSTRQRRAA
;
A
#
# COMPACT_ATOMS: atom_id res chain seq x y z
N MET A 1 -15.76 8.08 -17.89
CA MET A 1 -14.77 8.18 -16.79
C MET A 1 -13.89 6.93 -16.83
N MET A 2 -12.72 6.97 -17.48
CA MET A 2 -11.81 5.82 -17.47
C MET A 2 -11.31 5.59 -16.04
N GLY A 3 -11.60 4.42 -15.47
CA GLY A 3 -11.14 4.04 -14.14
C GLY A 3 -9.61 4.04 -14.11
N LYS A 4 -9.01 4.66 -13.09
CA LYS A 4 -7.55 4.67 -12.91
C LYS A 4 -7.06 3.23 -12.83
N ASP A 5 -6.18 2.84 -13.76
CA ASP A 5 -5.53 1.54 -13.73
C ASP A 5 -4.61 1.43 -12.51
N CYS A 6 -5.10 0.77 -11.46
CA CYS A 6 -4.36 0.59 -10.21
C CYS A 6 -3.16 -0.38 -10.34
N ASN A 7 -2.85 -0.84 -11.56
CA ASN A 7 -1.71 -1.71 -11.86
C ASN A 7 -0.50 -0.97 -12.42
N LEU A 8 -0.62 0.34 -12.67
CA LEU A 8 0.49 1.18 -13.11
C LEU A 8 1.65 1.19 -12.10
N PRO A 9 2.90 1.41 -12.51
CA PRO A 9 4.05 1.52 -11.60
C PRO A 9 3.82 2.57 -10.50
N LYS A 10 4.59 2.49 -9.40
CA LYS A 10 4.44 3.43 -8.29
C LYS A 10 4.60 4.87 -8.80
N PRO A 11 3.73 5.81 -8.40
CA PRO A 11 3.84 7.19 -8.85
C PRO A 11 5.18 7.79 -8.41
N SER A 12 5.81 8.57 -9.29
CA SER A 12 7.11 9.24 -9.04
C SER A 12 6.98 10.49 -8.16
N THR A 13 5.80 10.78 -7.61
CA THR A 13 5.58 11.90 -6.69
C THR A 13 6.28 11.65 -5.36
N GLN A 14 7.41 12.33 -5.14
CA GLN A 14 8.28 12.14 -3.98
C GLN A 14 8.06 13.25 -2.95
N PHE A 15 7.60 12.89 -1.76
CA PHE A 15 7.68 13.80 -0.59
C PHE A 15 9.15 14.11 -0.28
N ARG A 16 9.44 15.33 0.17
CA ARG A 16 10.82 15.79 0.45
C ARG A 16 10.94 16.34 1.86
N VAL A 17 12.16 16.35 2.40
CA VAL A 17 12.47 17.02 3.66
C VAL A 17 13.17 18.32 3.35
N ASP A 18 12.77 19.39 4.02
CA ASP A 18 13.36 20.72 3.93
C ASP A 18 13.79 21.20 5.33
N HIS A 19 14.96 21.83 5.42
CA HIS A 19 15.50 22.34 6.68
C HIS A 19 15.43 23.86 6.71
N VAL A 20 14.65 24.40 7.65
CA VAL A 20 14.53 25.85 7.84
C VAL A 20 15.36 26.26 9.05
N PRO A 21 16.43 27.06 8.89
CA PRO A 21 17.28 27.51 9.98
C PRO A 21 16.45 28.17 11.09
N GLY A 22 16.70 27.78 12.35
CA GLY A 22 15.98 28.30 13.52
C GLY A 22 14.54 27.79 13.68
N ARG A 23 14.02 26.99 12.75
CA ARG A 23 12.66 26.40 12.83
C ARG A 23 12.64 24.87 12.80
N GLY A 24 13.68 24.23 12.26
CA GLY A 24 13.80 22.77 12.20
C GLY A 24 13.43 22.18 10.83
N PHE A 25 13.11 20.88 10.82
CA PHE A 25 12.86 20.12 9.59
C PHE A 25 11.37 20.02 9.28
N PHE A 26 11.01 20.17 8.01
CA PHE A 26 9.65 20.07 7.50
C PHE A 26 9.59 19.03 6.40
N VAL A 27 8.42 18.40 6.24
CA VAL A 27 8.14 17.52 5.09
C VAL A 27 7.29 18.30 4.09
N LEU A 28 7.81 18.44 2.88
CA LEU A 28 7.13 19.04 1.75
C LEU A 28 6.39 17.95 0.95
N ASP A 29 5.18 18.27 0.53
CA ASP A 29 4.44 17.45 -0.41
C ASP A 29 5.00 17.59 -1.84
N PRO A 30 4.54 16.77 -2.81
CA PRO A 30 4.97 16.88 -4.20
C PRO A 30 4.63 18.23 -4.86
N GLY A 31 3.71 19.00 -4.29
CA GLY A 31 3.37 20.36 -4.71
C GLY A 31 4.29 21.44 -4.12
N GLY A 32 5.19 21.08 -3.21
CA GLY A 32 6.09 22.00 -2.51
C GLY A 32 5.51 22.60 -1.22
N GLU A 33 4.32 22.18 -0.81
CA GLU A 33 3.64 22.69 0.38
C GLU A 33 4.06 21.92 1.63
N LYS A 34 4.19 22.64 2.76
CA LYS A 34 4.56 22.03 4.05
C LYS A 34 3.42 21.20 4.60
N CYS A 35 3.61 19.89 4.67
CA CYS A 35 2.58 18.95 5.07
C CYS A 35 2.83 18.26 6.42
N ALA A 36 4.04 18.41 7.00
CA ALA A 36 4.37 18.04 8.38
C ALA A 36 5.59 18.79 8.92
N GLY A 37 5.72 18.87 10.25
CA GLY A 37 6.77 19.57 10.97
C GLY A 37 6.22 20.72 11.84
N PRO A 38 7.10 21.48 12.53
CA PRO A 38 8.55 21.33 12.58
C PRO A 38 8.99 20.11 13.41
N PHE A 39 9.96 19.36 12.88
CA PHE A 39 10.70 18.33 13.62
C PHE A 39 12.04 18.90 14.10
N LYS A 40 12.45 18.51 15.30
CA LYS A 40 13.77 18.88 15.86
C LYS A 40 14.91 18.01 15.32
N ASP A 41 14.58 16.80 14.90
CA ASP A 41 15.53 15.79 14.44
C ASP A 41 15.27 15.46 12.95
N GLU A 42 16.31 15.44 12.14
CA GLU A 42 16.22 15.10 10.71
C GLU A 42 15.62 13.71 10.49
N ASN A 43 16.04 12.72 11.31
CA ASN A 43 15.59 11.34 11.19
C ASN A 43 14.06 11.22 11.38
N LYS A 44 13.46 12.02 12.29
CA LYS A 44 12.01 12.08 12.46
C LYS A 44 11.30 12.64 11.23
N ALA A 45 11.89 13.66 10.58
CA ALA A 45 11.36 14.20 9.34
C ALA A 45 11.44 13.19 8.19
N LEU A 46 12.55 12.45 8.08
CA LEU A 46 12.71 11.38 7.09
C LEU A 46 11.69 10.25 7.29
N MET A 47 11.51 9.78 8.54
CA MET A 47 10.48 8.79 8.87
C MET A 47 9.07 9.28 8.52
N SER A 48 8.77 10.55 8.81
CA SER A 48 7.47 11.15 8.46
C SER A 48 7.27 11.23 6.94
N ARG A 49 8.33 11.59 6.20
CA ARG A 49 8.36 11.61 4.74
C ARG A 49 8.09 10.22 4.16
N ASP A 50 8.77 9.20 4.67
CA ASP A 50 8.59 7.81 4.20
C ASP A 50 7.18 7.27 4.50
N ALA A 51 6.64 7.58 5.68
CA ALA A 51 5.27 7.21 6.04
C ALA A 51 4.24 7.87 5.12
N LYS A 52 4.41 9.16 4.80
CA LYS A 52 3.54 9.88 3.85
C LYS A 52 3.65 9.33 2.43
N GLN A 53 4.86 9.01 1.98
CA GLN A 53 5.07 8.35 0.70
C GLN A 53 4.35 7.00 0.64
N ALA A 54 4.52 6.15 1.66
CA ALA A 54 3.88 4.84 1.72
C ALA A 54 2.34 4.94 1.72
N ALA A 55 1.77 5.92 2.43
CA ALA A 55 0.34 6.17 2.44
C ALA A 55 -0.18 6.64 1.06
N ALA A 56 0.56 7.52 0.39
CA ALA A 56 0.21 7.99 -0.96
C ALA A 56 0.30 6.84 -1.99
N ASP A 57 1.37 6.03 -1.92
CA ASP A 57 1.54 4.84 -2.75
C ASP A 57 0.41 3.84 -2.53
N ALA A 58 0.06 3.55 -1.28
CA ALA A 58 -1.04 2.64 -0.94
C ALA A 58 -2.37 3.15 -1.50
N LYS A 59 -2.65 4.45 -1.37
CA LYS A 59 -3.84 5.08 -1.95
C LYS A 59 -3.87 4.97 -3.48
N ALA A 60 -2.74 5.18 -4.15
CA ALA A 60 -2.64 5.07 -5.60
C ALA A 60 -2.88 3.64 -6.12
N LYS A 61 -2.60 2.62 -5.30
CA LYS A 61 -2.80 1.20 -5.65
C LYS A 61 -4.20 0.66 -5.36
N ARG A 62 -5.08 1.47 -4.77
CA ARG A 62 -6.49 1.15 -4.50
C ARG A 62 -7.37 1.57 -5.66
N GLY A 63 -8.35 0.74 -6.00
CA GLY A 63 -9.36 1.03 -7.03
C GLY A 63 -9.67 -0.17 -7.93
N PRO A 64 -10.35 0.07 -9.06
CA PRO A 64 -10.82 -1.01 -9.94
C PRO A 64 -9.64 -1.79 -10.53
N ARG A 65 -9.71 -3.11 -10.46
CA ARG A 65 -8.73 -4.03 -11.06
C ARG A 65 -9.43 -5.26 -11.62
N ALA A 66 -8.96 -5.77 -12.75
CA ALA A 66 -9.37 -7.06 -13.28
C ALA A 66 -8.88 -8.22 -12.39
N CYS A 67 -9.79 -9.12 -12.01
CA CYS A 67 -9.49 -10.36 -11.33
C CYS A 67 -8.55 -11.23 -12.18
N MET A 68 -7.48 -11.76 -11.59
CA MET A 68 -6.54 -12.63 -12.32
C MET A 68 -7.14 -13.97 -12.73
N ALA A 69 -8.22 -14.42 -12.08
CA ALA A 69 -8.87 -15.69 -12.40
C ALA A 69 -9.99 -15.54 -13.45
N CYS A 70 -10.89 -14.55 -13.28
CA CYS A 70 -12.08 -14.42 -14.12
C CYS A 70 -12.11 -13.14 -14.98
N GLY A 71 -11.13 -12.24 -14.84
CA GLY A 71 -11.08 -10.97 -15.57
C GLY A 71 -12.06 -9.88 -15.11
N HIS A 72 -13.02 -10.20 -14.24
CA HIS A 72 -14.01 -9.23 -13.76
C HIS A 72 -13.37 -8.07 -13.00
N SER A 73 -13.84 -6.84 -13.24
CA SER A 73 -13.35 -5.64 -12.53
C SER A 73 -13.94 -5.58 -11.13
N PHE A 74 -13.10 -5.49 -10.11
CA PHE A 74 -13.52 -5.40 -8.71
C PHE A 74 -12.75 -4.30 -7.96
N PRO A 75 -13.30 -3.75 -6.87
CA PRO A 75 -12.60 -2.77 -6.05
C PRO A 75 -11.45 -3.44 -5.27
N SER A 76 -10.22 -3.21 -5.71
CA SER A 76 -9.02 -3.74 -5.07
C SER A 76 -8.49 -2.78 -4.00
N GLU A 77 -8.16 -3.32 -2.82
CA GLU A 77 -7.62 -2.55 -1.69
C GLU A 77 -6.10 -2.32 -1.75
N GLY A 78 -5.43 -2.84 -2.79
CA GLY A 78 -4.00 -2.68 -2.96
C GLY A 78 -3.38 -3.77 -3.83
N ILE A 79 -2.06 -3.72 -3.99
CA ILE A 79 -1.33 -4.59 -4.94
C ILE A 79 -1.43 -6.10 -4.63
N HIS A 80 -1.70 -6.46 -3.38
CA HIS A 80 -1.86 -7.85 -2.94
C HIS A 80 -3.26 -8.41 -3.23
N ASN A 81 -4.27 -7.55 -3.45
CA ASN A 81 -5.63 -7.98 -3.71
C ASN A 81 -5.84 -8.15 -5.23
N ARG A 82 -5.64 -9.38 -5.71
CA ARG A 82 -5.61 -9.76 -7.14
C ARG A 82 -6.77 -10.66 -7.60
N LEU A 83 -7.61 -11.11 -6.67
CA LEU A 83 -8.79 -11.93 -6.94
C LEU A 83 -10.04 -11.22 -6.42
N CYS A 84 -11.14 -11.28 -7.16
CA CYS A 84 -12.43 -10.88 -6.62
C CYS A 84 -12.85 -11.81 -5.48
N ASN A 85 -13.81 -11.37 -4.65
CA ASN A 85 -14.31 -12.15 -3.53
C ASN A 85 -14.74 -13.57 -3.96
N ASP A 86 -15.52 -13.69 -5.04
CA ASP A 86 -16.01 -14.99 -5.52
C ASP A 86 -14.88 -15.97 -5.85
N CYS A 87 -13.87 -15.51 -6.61
CA CYS A 87 -12.72 -16.33 -6.96
C CYS A 87 -11.85 -16.67 -5.75
N LYS A 88 -11.77 -15.76 -4.77
CA LYS A 88 -11.03 -15.99 -3.52
C LYS A 88 -11.67 -17.13 -2.70
N TYR A 89 -12.99 -17.14 -2.60
CA TYR A 89 -13.72 -18.20 -1.87
C TYR A 89 -13.67 -19.55 -2.60
N ARG A 90 -13.70 -19.56 -3.94
CA ARG A 90 -13.59 -20.81 -4.74
C ARG A 90 -12.25 -21.54 -4.55
N GLY A 91 -11.15 -20.80 -4.40
CA GLY A 91 -9.82 -21.39 -4.19
C GLY A 91 -9.52 -21.81 -2.74
N SER A 92 -10.38 -21.42 -1.79
CA SER A 92 -10.24 -21.76 -0.36
C SER A 92 -11.00 -23.02 0.04
N ALA A 93 -11.51 -23.79 -0.94
CA ALA A 93 -12.05 -25.11 -0.65
C ALA A 93 -10.95 -25.95 0.04
N PRO A 94 -11.24 -26.63 1.16
CA PRO A 94 -10.27 -27.52 1.77
C PRO A 94 -9.92 -28.58 0.74
N ASP A 95 -8.65 -28.58 0.31
CA ASP A 95 -8.13 -29.63 -0.54
C ASP A 95 -8.23 -30.96 0.23
N PRO A 96 -9.06 -31.92 -0.21
CA PRO A 96 -9.24 -33.17 0.53
C PRO A 96 -7.97 -34.04 0.53
N LEU A 97 -6.98 -33.73 -0.31
CA LEU A 97 -5.72 -34.46 -0.47
C LEU A 97 -4.55 -33.82 0.29
N HIS A 98 -4.75 -32.69 0.98
CA HIS A 98 -3.72 -32.07 1.80
C HIS A 98 -3.98 -32.33 3.29
N PRO A 99 -3.55 -33.49 3.84
CA PRO A 99 -3.73 -33.79 5.26
C PRO A 99 -2.99 -32.73 6.09
N SER A 100 -3.74 -31.94 6.86
CA SER A 100 -3.19 -31.01 7.83
C SER A 100 -2.54 -31.80 8.97
N THR A 101 -1.29 -32.25 8.81
CA THR A 101 -0.54 -32.92 9.87
C THR A 101 -0.06 -31.92 10.90
N ARG A 102 -0.96 -31.52 11.80
CA ARG A 102 -0.59 -30.96 13.11
C ARG A 102 -0.68 -32.09 14.15
N GLN A 103 0.21 -33.08 14.05
CA GLN A 103 0.37 -34.05 15.13
C GLN A 103 1.05 -33.36 16.31
N ARG A 104 0.25 -32.98 17.32
CA ARG A 104 0.78 -32.67 18.65
C ARG A 104 1.37 -33.97 19.20
N ARG A 105 2.68 -33.99 19.44
CA ARG A 105 3.30 -35.03 20.25
C ARG A 105 2.73 -34.92 21.67
N ALA A 106 1.98 -35.92 22.10
CA ALA A 106 1.75 -36.18 23.51
C ALA A 106 3.02 -36.82 24.08
N ALA A 107 3.43 -36.33 25.27
CA ALA A 107 4.56 -36.81 26.04
C ALA A 107 4.29 -38.17 26.68
#